data_AF-A0A965WRZ9-F1
#
_entry.id   AF-A0A965WRZ9-F1
#
_cell.length_a   1.000
_cell.length_b   1.000
_cell.length_c   1.000
_cell.angle_alpha   90.00
_cell.angle_beta   90.00
_cell.angle_gamma   90.00
#
_symmetry.space_group_name_H-M   'P 1'
#
loop_
_entity.id
_entity.type
_entity.pdbx_description
1 polymer ?
#
loop_
_entity_poly.entity_id
_entity_poly.type
_entity_poly.pdbx_seq_one_letter_code
_entity_poly.pdbx_strand_id
1 'polypeptide(L)'
;MSENNQIAKPEFKTSLIKIQDQYLGMIESQLAGHRVQMDAYQKNCVINAISAINTMMDKSGVSFAHKDVDQSSITQILLTVAALKLNASATPREVYFQMRNVGKTTRNPETLQNSDQKKWMKVVEMGIEGDGNDALLRRFGAEVKKVGQYWLIRENDDFTPPKYIGMKVEPPVWVPTGSGKVIRVVYPILKSDGTEEYYMTTRDEVKANLMAHMSNNMMNETFGLASDRYKANQAQKDKIDEKKKEIINRADAMTIDEILDEKDFEPWISPAWREPHSRDLMIVRKMRNNIVKKIPKDFGSGFQASVYDQ
;
A
#
# COMPACT_ATOMS: atom_id res chain seq x y z
N MET A 1 26.35 11.51 58.00
CA MET A 1 25.25 11.02 57.15
C MET A 1 25.84 10.74 55.78
N SER A 2 26.08 9.47 55.46
CA SER A 2 26.57 9.03 54.16
C SER A 2 25.37 8.82 53.23
N GLU A 3 25.28 9.61 52.18
CA GLU A 3 24.27 9.48 51.13
C GLU A 3 24.42 8.13 50.43
N ASN A 4 23.39 7.30 50.55
CA ASN A 4 23.28 6.01 49.87
C ASN A 4 22.95 6.30 48.39
N ASN A 5 23.98 6.34 47.55
CA ASN A 5 23.82 6.41 46.11
C ASN A 5 23.36 5.03 45.60
N GLN A 6 22.05 4.78 45.62
CA GLN A 6 21.47 3.57 45.06
C GLN A 6 21.65 3.60 43.54
N ILE A 7 22.66 2.86 43.06
CA ILE A 7 22.84 2.56 41.64
C ILE A 7 21.61 1.77 41.18
N ALA A 8 20.74 2.40 40.39
CA ALA A 8 19.59 1.74 39.79
C ALA A 8 20.07 0.51 38.99
N LYS A 9 19.57 -0.67 39.34
CA LYS A 9 19.88 -1.91 38.60
C LYS A 9 19.33 -1.76 37.17
N PRO A 10 20.13 -2.10 36.13
CA PRO A 10 19.66 -2.02 34.76
C PRO A 10 18.46 -2.96 34.56
N GLU A 11 17.35 -2.39 34.11
CA GLU A 11 16.12 -3.12 33.80
C GLU A 11 16.40 -4.15 32.69
N PHE A 12 15.99 -5.40 32.90
CA PHE A 12 16.18 -6.45 31.90
C PHE A 12 15.25 -6.21 30.71
N LYS A 13 15.82 -5.75 29.59
CA LYS A 13 15.10 -5.51 28.34
C LYS A 13 15.46 -6.58 27.31
N THR A 14 14.44 -7.19 26.71
CA THR A 14 14.63 -8.11 25.58
C THR A 14 15.23 -7.37 24.37
N SER A 15 15.80 -8.11 23.40
CA SER A 15 16.35 -7.52 22.17
C SER A 15 15.30 -6.67 21.44
N LEU A 16 14.05 -7.15 21.37
CA LEU A 16 12.94 -6.43 20.73
C LEU A 16 12.59 -5.12 21.45
N ILE A 17 12.57 -5.11 22.78
CA ILE A 17 12.29 -3.89 23.57
C ILE A 17 13.36 -2.83 23.30
N LYS A 18 14.64 -3.23 23.21
CA LYS A 18 15.73 -2.29 22.87
C LYS A 18 15.56 -1.68 21.48
N ILE A 19 15.17 -2.50 20.50
CA ILE A 19 14.87 -2.04 19.13
C ILE A 19 13.67 -1.07 19.15
N GLN A 20 12.61 -1.42 19.88
CA GLN A 20 11.42 -0.57 20.02
C GLN A 20 11.78 0.79 20.63
N ASP A 21 12.50 0.82 21.76
CA ASP A 21 12.91 2.06 22.43
C ASP A 21 13.77 2.94 21.51
N GLN A 22 14.73 2.34 20.81
CA GLN A 22 15.64 3.05 19.91
C GLN A 22 14.88 3.70 18.74
N TYR A 23 14.07 2.90 18.03
CA TYR A 23 13.34 3.39 16.86
C TYR A 23 12.22 4.35 17.26
N LEU A 24 11.47 4.07 18.32
CA LEU A 24 10.40 4.95 18.78
C LEU A 24 10.94 6.34 19.14
N GLY A 25 12.04 6.42 19.90
CA GLY A 25 12.67 7.69 20.25
C GLY A 25 13.19 8.46 19.04
N MET A 26 13.75 7.77 18.04
CA MET A 26 14.20 8.38 16.78
C MET A 26 13.02 8.95 15.96
N ILE A 27 11.94 8.17 15.82
CA ILE A 27 10.74 8.59 15.08
C ILE A 27 10.03 9.75 15.77
N GLU A 28 9.91 9.71 17.10
CA GLU A 28 9.38 10.82 17.90
C GLU A 28 10.19 12.10 17.68
N SER A 29 11.52 12.01 17.74
CA SER A 29 12.40 13.16 17.54
C SER A 29 12.30 13.75 16.13
N GLN A 30 12.23 12.90 15.10
CA GLN A 30 12.10 13.33 13.71
C GLN A 30 10.75 14.01 13.45
N LEU A 31 9.65 13.43 13.93
CA LEU A 31 8.32 14.05 13.79
C LEU A 31 8.21 15.36 14.56
N ALA A 32 8.78 15.44 15.78
CA ALA A 32 8.82 16.67 16.54
C ALA A 32 9.61 17.77 15.80
N GLY A 33 10.69 17.42 15.09
CA GLY A 33 11.43 18.34 14.21
C GLY A 33 10.57 18.91 13.07
N HIS A 34 9.56 18.17 12.61
CA HIS A 34 8.54 18.63 11.66
C HIS A 34 7.29 19.22 12.31
N ARG A 35 7.34 19.55 13.61
CA ARG A 35 6.23 20.07 14.42
C ARG A 35 5.02 19.14 14.50
N VAL A 36 5.23 17.84 14.31
CA VAL A 36 4.21 16.80 14.49
C VAL A 36 4.51 16.08 15.79
N GLN A 37 3.67 16.27 16.81
CA GLN A 37 3.79 15.53 18.08
C GLN A 37 3.07 14.20 17.96
N MET A 38 3.76 13.10 18.30
CA MET A 38 3.16 11.77 18.26
C MET A 38 2.14 11.59 19.39
N ASP A 39 0.90 11.27 19.02
CA ASP A 39 -0.10 10.80 19.98
C ASP A 39 0.13 9.33 20.39
N ALA A 40 -0.59 8.88 21.41
CA ALA A 40 -0.47 7.51 21.91
C ALA A 40 -0.78 6.44 20.85
N TYR A 41 -1.69 6.73 19.92
CA TYR A 41 -2.06 5.81 18.85
C TYR A 41 -0.94 5.68 17.82
N GLN A 42 -0.28 6.78 17.45
CA GLN A 42 0.90 6.79 16.57
C GLN A 42 2.04 5.96 17.14
N LYS A 43 2.32 6.10 18.45
CA LYS A 43 3.34 5.28 19.14
C LYS A 43 3.00 3.79 19.05
N ASN A 44 1.75 3.42 19.30
CA ASN A 44 1.29 2.04 19.15
C ASN A 44 1.42 1.53 17.72
N CYS A 45 1.11 2.35 16.70
CA CYS A 45 1.29 1.96 15.30
C CYS A 45 2.75 1.63 14.99
N VAL A 46 3.69 2.44 15.48
CA VAL A 46 5.14 2.20 15.31
C VAL A 46 5.58 0.92 16.01
N ILE A 47 5.17 0.69 17.26
CA ILE A 47 5.50 -0.54 18.00
C ILE A 47 4.98 -1.80 17.29
N ASN A 48 3.75 -1.73 16.77
CA ASN A 48 3.13 -2.82 16.02
C ASN A 48 3.87 -3.08 14.69
N ALA A 49 4.28 -2.02 13.99
CA ALA A 49 5.09 -2.15 12.78
C ALA A 49 6.47 -2.75 13.05
N ILE A 50 7.18 -2.31 14.11
CA ILE A 50 8.47 -2.90 14.50
C ILE A 50 8.32 -4.40 14.76
N SER A 51 7.28 -4.79 15.48
CA SER A 51 7.00 -6.20 15.79
C SER A 51 6.70 -7.03 14.54
N ALA A 52 5.93 -6.47 13.60
CA ALA A 52 5.62 -7.11 12.32
C ALA A 52 6.85 -7.23 11.41
N ILE A 53 7.68 -6.20 11.34
CA ILE A 53 8.96 -6.20 10.61
C ILE A 53 9.90 -7.25 11.23
N ASN A 54 10.03 -7.27 12.56
CA ASN A 54 10.88 -8.26 13.24
C ASN A 54 10.45 -9.69 12.91
N THR A 55 9.16 -9.98 13.00
CA THR A 55 8.62 -11.31 12.65
C THR A 55 8.90 -11.68 11.19
N MET A 56 8.80 -10.72 10.26
CA MET A 56 9.11 -10.94 8.84
C MET A 56 10.60 -11.20 8.60
N MET A 57 11.47 -10.44 9.28
CA MET A 57 12.92 -10.60 9.17
C MET A 57 13.39 -11.93 9.79
N ASP A 58 12.85 -12.29 10.96
CA ASP A 58 13.16 -13.55 11.65
C ASP A 58 12.80 -14.77 10.79
N LYS A 59 11.63 -14.75 10.12
CA LYS A 59 11.24 -15.79 9.14
C LYS A 59 12.23 -15.93 7.98
N SER A 60 12.94 -14.85 7.67
CA SER A 60 13.95 -14.82 6.61
C SER A 60 15.37 -15.06 7.13
N GLY A 61 15.54 -15.35 8.43
CA GLY A 61 16.85 -15.54 9.07
C GLY A 61 17.69 -14.27 9.19
N VAL A 62 17.07 -13.09 9.19
CA VAL A 62 17.74 -11.78 9.24
C VAL A 62 17.32 -11.04 10.51
N SER A 63 18.23 -10.30 11.13
CA SER A 63 17.93 -9.44 12.29
C SER A 63 18.07 -7.96 11.94
N PHE A 64 17.48 -7.08 12.75
CA PHE A 64 17.63 -5.62 12.59
C PHE A 64 19.10 -5.17 12.56
N ALA A 65 19.98 -5.82 13.32
CA ALA A 65 21.40 -5.46 13.41
C ALA A 65 22.25 -6.04 12.27
N HIS A 66 21.65 -6.76 11.31
CA HIS A 66 22.40 -7.37 10.22
C HIS A 66 23.05 -6.29 9.34
N LYS A 67 24.35 -6.44 9.06
CA LYS A 67 25.20 -5.45 8.35
C LYS A 67 24.69 -5.02 6.96
N ASP A 68 23.94 -5.91 6.32
CA ASP A 68 23.38 -5.67 4.98
C ASP A 68 21.95 -5.14 5.03
N VAL A 69 21.36 -4.91 6.21
CA VAL A 69 20.02 -4.30 6.36
C VAL A 69 20.14 -2.78 6.30
N ASP A 70 19.38 -2.18 5.40
CA ASP A 70 19.30 -0.73 5.27
C ASP A 70 18.38 -0.13 6.34
N GLN A 71 18.98 0.36 7.42
CA GLN A 71 18.27 1.00 8.53
C GLN A 71 17.47 2.24 8.09
N SER A 72 17.89 2.90 7.01
CA SER A 72 17.19 4.07 6.46
C SER A 72 15.80 3.68 5.94
N SER A 73 15.70 2.51 5.30
CA SER A 73 14.43 1.99 4.79
C SER A 73 13.43 1.71 5.91
N ILE A 74 13.90 1.11 7.01
CA ILE A 74 13.09 0.84 8.20
C ILE A 74 12.64 2.16 8.82
N THR A 75 13.54 3.12 8.98
CA THR A 75 13.24 4.45 9.55
C THR A 75 12.16 5.15 8.74
N GLN A 76 12.31 5.21 7.42
CA GLN A 76 11.32 5.85 6.54
C GLN A 76 9.95 5.17 6.64
N ILE A 77 9.91 3.84 6.69
CA ILE A 77 8.65 3.09 6.83
C ILE A 77 7.98 3.38 8.18
N LEU A 78 8.74 3.42 9.27
CA LEU A 78 8.19 3.72 10.59
C LEU A 78 7.71 5.17 10.69
N LEU A 79 8.39 6.11 10.03
CA LEU A 79 7.90 7.49 9.86
C LEU A 79 6.58 7.50 9.11
N THR A 80 6.46 6.77 8.00
CA THR A 80 5.21 6.67 7.24
C THR A 80 4.08 6.07 8.06
N VAL A 81 4.35 4.98 8.78
CA VAL A 81 3.40 4.34 9.69
C VAL A 81 2.90 5.32 10.75
N ALA A 82 3.79 6.07 11.38
CA ALA A 82 3.45 7.05 12.40
C ALA A 82 2.65 8.23 11.81
N ALA A 83 3.14 8.81 10.71
CA ALA A 83 2.54 9.95 10.03
C ALA A 83 1.11 9.63 9.57
N LEU A 84 0.90 8.44 9.02
CA LEU A 84 -0.37 7.99 8.45
C LEU A 84 -1.22 7.17 9.43
N LYS A 85 -0.74 6.98 10.67
CA LYS A 85 -1.42 6.22 11.73
C LYS A 85 -1.79 4.79 11.31
N LEU A 86 -0.98 4.15 10.47
CA LEU A 86 -1.29 2.86 9.86
C LEU A 86 -0.95 1.69 10.80
N ASN A 87 -1.93 0.88 11.18
CA ASN A 87 -1.74 -0.17 12.17
C ASN A 87 -1.54 -1.57 11.55
N ALA A 88 -0.32 -2.10 11.68
CA ALA A 88 0.04 -3.45 11.23
C ALA A 88 -0.66 -4.59 11.99
N SER A 89 -1.22 -4.31 13.17
CA SER A 89 -1.95 -5.29 14.00
C SER A 89 -3.47 -5.21 13.85
N ALA A 90 -3.99 -4.26 13.06
CA ALA A 90 -5.42 -4.16 12.82
C ALA A 90 -5.98 -5.43 12.16
N THR A 91 -7.28 -5.66 12.33
CA THR A 91 -8.00 -6.75 11.66
C THR A 91 -9.17 -6.16 10.88
N PRO A 92 -9.11 -6.14 9.53
CA PRO A 92 -7.98 -6.51 8.66
C PRO A 92 -6.74 -5.61 8.85
N ARG A 93 -5.54 -6.10 8.51
CA ARG A 93 -4.30 -5.31 8.61
C ARG A 93 -4.36 -4.09 7.71
N GLU A 94 -3.78 -2.98 8.13
CA GLU A 94 -3.72 -1.76 7.33
C GLU A 94 -2.45 -1.69 6.45
N VAL A 95 -1.39 -2.43 6.82
CA VAL A 95 -0.11 -2.45 6.11
C VAL A 95 0.55 -3.84 6.17
N TYR A 96 1.26 -4.19 5.10
CA TYR A 96 2.18 -5.33 5.05
C TYR A 96 3.62 -4.86 4.91
N PHE A 97 4.55 -5.74 5.29
CA PHE A 97 5.97 -5.55 5.09
C PHE A 97 6.58 -6.70 4.30
N GLN A 98 7.53 -6.39 3.43
CA GLN A 98 8.30 -7.37 2.67
C GLN A 98 9.78 -7.01 2.66
N MET A 99 10.65 -8.00 2.51
CA MET A 99 12.08 -7.76 2.33
C MET A 99 12.45 -7.92 0.86
N ARG A 100 13.21 -6.97 0.32
CA ARG A 100 13.79 -7.03 -1.03
C ARG A 100 15.31 -6.92 -0.97
N ASN A 101 15.99 -7.59 -1.90
CA ASN A 101 17.42 -7.41 -2.12
C ASN A 101 17.59 -6.36 -3.24
N VAL A 102 18.23 -5.24 -2.92
CA VAL A 102 18.44 -4.13 -3.86
C VAL A 102 19.93 -3.85 -3.98
N GLY A 103 20.42 -3.81 -5.22
CA GLY A 103 21.81 -3.42 -5.50
C GLY A 103 21.93 -1.90 -5.45
N LYS A 104 22.59 -1.38 -4.41
CA LYS A 104 22.88 0.06 -4.29
C LYS A 104 24.27 0.38 -4.82
N THR A 105 24.34 1.37 -5.70
CA THR A 105 25.61 1.98 -6.09
C THR A 105 26.19 2.70 -4.89
N THR A 106 27.42 2.38 -4.53
CA THR A 106 28.10 3.06 -3.42
C THR A 106 28.86 4.26 -3.96
N ARG A 107 28.87 5.38 -3.24
CA ARG A 107 29.79 6.47 -3.54
C ARG A 107 31.12 6.17 -2.88
N ASN A 108 32.22 6.39 -3.61
CA ASN A 108 33.52 6.47 -2.99
C ASN A 108 33.54 7.70 -2.06
N PRO A 109 33.78 7.51 -0.75
CA PRO A 109 33.72 8.61 0.22
C PRO A 109 34.79 9.68 0.01
N GLU A 110 35.91 9.35 -0.67
CA GLU A 110 36.99 10.28 -0.95
C GLU A 110 36.78 11.06 -2.26
N THR A 111 36.28 10.39 -3.30
CA THR A 111 36.14 11.02 -4.64
C THR A 111 34.72 11.49 -4.95
N LEU A 112 33.73 11.15 -4.12
CA LEU A 112 32.29 11.36 -4.32
C LEU A 112 31.74 10.76 -5.64
N GLN A 113 32.55 9.99 -6.36
CA GLN A 113 32.16 9.30 -7.57
C GLN A 113 31.40 8.02 -7.24
N ASN A 114 30.45 7.67 -8.09
CA ASN A 114 29.78 6.38 -8.02
C ASN A 114 30.81 5.28 -8.27
N SER A 115 30.91 4.31 -7.38
CA SER A 115 31.70 3.11 -7.64
C SER A 115 30.98 2.22 -8.64
N ASP A 116 31.74 1.51 -9.46
CA ASP A 116 31.19 0.50 -10.37
C ASP A 116 30.70 -0.75 -9.64
N GLN A 117 30.95 -0.86 -8.33
CA GLN A 117 30.55 -2.00 -7.51
C GLN A 117 29.21 -1.76 -6.81
N LYS A 118 28.23 -2.61 -7.12
CA LYS A 118 26.96 -2.65 -6.41
C LYS A 118 27.12 -3.38 -5.09
N LYS A 119 26.79 -2.69 -3.99
CA LYS A 119 26.58 -3.35 -2.69
C LYS A 119 25.12 -3.81 -2.61
N TRP A 120 24.91 -5.11 -2.48
CA TRP A 120 23.57 -5.66 -2.28
C TRP A 120 23.13 -5.44 -0.84
N MET A 121 22.02 -4.73 -0.67
CA MET A 121 21.43 -4.42 0.62
C MET A 121 20.05 -5.05 0.71
N LYS A 122 19.68 -5.50 1.90
CA LYS A 122 18.34 -5.91 2.30
C LYS A 122 17.56 -4.66 2.68
N VAL A 123 16.52 -4.37 1.89
CA VAL A 123 15.63 -3.22 2.08
C VAL A 123 14.30 -3.77 2.56
N VAL A 124 13.73 -3.14 3.59
CA VAL A 124 12.35 -3.40 4.00
C VAL A 124 11.46 -2.48 3.17
N GLU A 125 10.32 -3.02 2.73
CA GLU A 125 9.28 -2.29 2.03
C GLU A 125 7.95 -2.47 2.71
N MET A 126 7.09 -1.48 2.51
CA MET A 126 5.74 -1.44 3.03
C MET A 126 4.77 -1.25 1.88
N GLY A 127 3.60 -1.87 1.99
CA GLY A 127 2.44 -1.46 1.20
C GLY A 127 1.20 -1.38 2.08
N ILE A 128 0.27 -0.53 1.69
CA ILE A 128 -1.06 -0.45 2.32
C ILE A 128 -1.88 -1.65 1.87
N GLU A 129 -2.47 -2.36 2.82
CA GLU A 129 -3.34 -3.51 2.57
C GLU A 129 -4.63 -3.45 3.40
N GLY A 130 -5.45 -4.49 3.25
CA GLY A 130 -6.73 -4.63 3.94
C GLY A 130 -7.55 -3.35 3.89
N ASP A 131 -7.85 -2.81 5.07
CA ASP A 131 -8.66 -1.60 5.25
C ASP A 131 -7.81 -0.32 5.44
N GLY A 132 -6.51 -0.36 5.13
CA GLY A 132 -5.63 0.78 5.33
C GLY A 132 -6.03 2.03 4.54
N ASN A 133 -6.51 1.88 3.29
CA ASN A 133 -7.01 3.02 2.52
C ASN A 133 -8.30 3.60 3.12
N ASP A 134 -9.22 2.77 3.58
CA ASP A 134 -10.40 3.22 4.31
C ASP A 134 -10.04 3.93 5.61
N ALA A 135 -9.03 3.42 6.32
CA ALA A 135 -8.55 4.04 7.54
C ALA A 135 -7.95 5.43 7.25
N LEU A 136 -7.20 5.59 6.15
CA LEU A 136 -6.74 6.89 5.68
C LEU A 136 -7.90 7.84 5.37
N LEU A 137 -8.93 7.36 4.65
CA LEU A 137 -10.10 8.18 4.35
C LEU A 137 -10.82 8.66 5.62
N ARG A 138 -11.01 7.77 6.61
CA ARG A 138 -11.67 8.13 7.87
C ARG A 138 -10.85 9.10 8.72
N ARG A 139 -9.52 9.04 8.66
CA ARG A 139 -8.63 9.85 9.49
C ARG A 139 -8.28 11.19 8.85
N PHE A 140 -8.12 11.20 7.53
CA PHE A 140 -7.53 12.32 6.79
C PHE A 140 -8.38 12.75 5.60
N GLY A 141 -9.60 12.23 5.40
CA GLY A 141 -10.46 12.69 4.32
C GLY A 141 -10.79 14.17 4.50
N ALA A 142 -10.58 14.99 3.46
CA ALA A 142 -10.84 16.42 3.53
C ALA A 142 -12.31 16.69 3.84
N GLU A 143 -12.53 17.38 4.95
CA GLU A 143 -13.85 17.71 5.50
C GLU A 143 -14.74 16.49 5.79
N VAL A 144 -14.18 15.27 5.82
CA VAL A 144 -14.94 14.05 6.07
C VAL A 144 -15.29 13.98 7.55
N LYS A 145 -16.58 14.08 7.87
CA LYS A 145 -17.11 13.88 9.22
C LYS A 145 -17.37 12.40 9.49
N LYS A 146 -17.91 11.68 8.51
CA LYS A 146 -18.19 10.24 8.63
C LYS A 146 -18.15 9.55 7.27
N VAL A 147 -17.48 8.41 7.23
CA VAL A 147 -17.58 7.45 6.12
C VAL A 147 -18.70 6.48 6.45
N GLY A 148 -19.76 6.46 5.65
CA GLY A 148 -20.86 5.51 5.78
C GLY A 148 -20.44 4.08 5.45
N GLN A 149 -21.29 3.12 5.80
CA GLN A 149 -21.08 1.75 5.34
C GLN A 149 -21.17 1.73 3.81
N TYR A 150 -20.13 1.21 3.17
CA TYR A 150 -20.12 1.10 1.71
C TYR A 150 -21.13 0.06 1.22
N TRP A 151 -21.67 0.29 0.04
CA TRP A 151 -22.65 -0.59 -0.58
C TRP A 151 -21.99 -1.47 -1.63
N LEU A 152 -22.42 -2.72 -1.71
CA LEU A 152 -21.95 -3.71 -2.68
C LEU A 152 -23.10 -4.02 -3.63
N ILE A 153 -23.22 -3.23 -4.70
CA ILE A 153 -24.30 -3.36 -5.67
C ILE A 153 -24.00 -4.54 -6.59
N ARG A 154 -24.95 -5.47 -6.68
CA ARG A 154 -24.85 -6.68 -7.49
C ARG A 154 -25.70 -6.57 -8.76
N GLU A 155 -25.42 -7.43 -9.74
CA GLU A 155 -26.09 -7.44 -11.06
C GLU A 155 -27.61 -7.40 -10.99
N ASN A 156 -28.18 -8.11 -10.02
CA ASN A 156 -29.62 -8.27 -9.88
C ASN A 156 -30.22 -7.37 -8.80
N ASP A 157 -29.46 -6.41 -8.27
CA ASP A 157 -30.01 -5.43 -7.34
C ASP A 157 -30.75 -4.32 -8.11
N ASP A 158 -31.82 -3.79 -7.53
CA ASP A 158 -32.42 -2.56 -8.05
C ASP A 158 -31.62 -1.37 -7.50
N PHE A 159 -30.95 -0.65 -8.41
CA PHE A 159 -30.07 0.45 -8.05
C PHE A 159 -30.26 1.64 -8.97
N THR A 160 -30.60 2.78 -8.37
CA THR A 160 -30.62 4.07 -9.03
C THR A 160 -29.40 4.88 -8.58
N PRO A 161 -28.49 5.29 -9.49
CA PRO A 161 -27.31 6.09 -9.13
C PRO A 161 -27.69 7.49 -8.64
N PRO A 162 -26.79 8.17 -7.89
CA PRO A 162 -26.99 9.57 -7.56
C PRO A 162 -27.08 10.43 -8.82
N LYS A 163 -27.86 11.51 -8.74
CA LYS A 163 -27.93 12.53 -9.79
C LYS A 163 -27.35 13.84 -9.29
N TYR A 164 -26.49 14.44 -10.09
CA TYR A 164 -25.88 15.73 -9.80
C TYR A 164 -26.64 16.82 -10.56
N ILE A 165 -27.25 17.75 -9.82
CA ILE A 165 -28.01 18.89 -10.34
C ILE A 165 -27.33 20.16 -9.81
N GLY A 166 -26.32 20.64 -10.53
CA GLY A 166 -25.42 21.68 -10.03
C GLY A 166 -24.70 21.22 -8.77
N MET A 167 -24.83 21.97 -7.66
CA MET A 167 -24.28 21.61 -6.35
C MET A 167 -25.17 20.66 -5.54
N LYS A 168 -26.41 20.41 -5.99
CA LYS A 168 -27.34 19.50 -5.31
C LYS A 168 -27.09 18.07 -5.80
N VAL A 169 -27.06 17.13 -4.86
CA VAL A 169 -27.00 15.69 -5.16
C VAL A 169 -28.32 15.05 -4.74
N GLU A 170 -28.98 14.37 -5.67
CA GLU A 170 -30.03 13.41 -5.33
C GLU A 170 -29.36 12.10 -4.91
N PRO A 171 -29.62 11.59 -3.69
CA PRO A 171 -29.01 10.35 -3.21
C PRO A 171 -29.31 9.15 -4.10
N PRO A 172 -28.40 8.16 -4.17
CA PRO A 172 -28.71 6.89 -4.78
C PRO A 172 -29.77 6.13 -3.99
N VAL A 173 -30.51 5.27 -4.68
CA VAL A 173 -31.45 4.31 -4.10
C VAL A 173 -30.95 2.91 -4.39
N TRP A 174 -30.96 2.05 -3.38
CA TRP A 174 -30.53 0.66 -3.50
C TRP A 174 -31.50 -0.28 -2.78
N VAL A 175 -31.99 -1.30 -3.49
CA VAL A 175 -32.75 -2.41 -2.94
C VAL A 175 -31.95 -3.70 -3.17
N PRO A 176 -31.29 -4.24 -2.13
CA PRO A 176 -30.45 -5.43 -2.28
C PRO A 176 -31.29 -6.68 -2.49
N THR A 177 -30.97 -7.46 -3.52
CA THR A 177 -31.48 -8.83 -3.70
C THR A 177 -30.47 -9.87 -3.23
N GLY A 178 -29.18 -9.52 -3.20
CA GLY A 178 -28.11 -10.36 -2.67
C GLY A 178 -27.56 -11.41 -3.64
N SER A 179 -27.94 -11.37 -4.93
CA SER A 179 -27.53 -12.34 -5.95
C SER A 179 -26.69 -11.71 -7.07
N GLY A 180 -25.85 -12.51 -7.74
CA GLY A 180 -24.96 -12.04 -8.81
C GLY A 180 -23.63 -11.47 -8.33
N LYS A 181 -22.71 -11.18 -9.28
CA LYS A 181 -21.41 -10.57 -8.96
C LYS A 181 -21.57 -9.12 -8.54
N VAL A 182 -20.61 -8.60 -7.76
CA VAL A 182 -20.56 -7.16 -7.44
C VAL A 182 -20.15 -6.41 -8.70
N ILE A 183 -21.00 -5.49 -9.16
CA ILE A 183 -20.76 -4.64 -10.34
C ILE A 183 -20.40 -3.21 -9.99
N ARG A 184 -20.71 -2.76 -8.77
CA ARG A 184 -20.45 -1.39 -8.31
C ARG A 184 -20.28 -1.33 -6.80
N VAL A 185 -19.42 -0.41 -6.37
CA VAL A 185 -19.28 -0.04 -4.96
C VAL A 185 -19.66 1.43 -4.80
N VAL A 186 -20.39 1.75 -3.73
CA VAL A 186 -20.79 3.13 -3.41
C VAL A 186 -20.36 3.48 -1.99
N TYR A 187 -19.77 4.66 -1.81
CA TYR A 187 -19.35 5.22 -0.52
C TYR A 187 -20.20 6.46 -0.24
N PRO A 188 -21.14 6.36 0.72
CA PRO A 188 -21.77 7.53 1.32
C PRO A 188 -20.78 8.24 2.24
N ILE A 189 -20.56 9.53 2.03
CA ILE A 189 -19.65 10.36 2.82
C ILE A 189 -20.44 11.54 3.37
N LEU A 190 -20.45 11.68 4.70
CA LEU A 190 -20.98 12.87 5.35
C LEU A 190 -19.83 13.85 5.58
N LYS A 191 -19.97 15.06 5.03
CA LYS A 191 -19.04 16.17 5.17
C LYS A 191 -19.30 16.94 6.46
N SER A 192 -18.33 17.78 6.83
CA SER A 192 -18.35 18.53 8.08
C SER A 192 -19.43 19.61 8.13
N ASP A 193 -19.78 20.17 6.97
CA ASP A 193 -20.88 21.11 6.76
C ASP A 193 -22.28 20.44 6.72
N GLY A 194 -22.33 19.11 6.79
CA GLY A 194 -23.56 18.32 6.70
C GLY A 194 -23.92 17.84 5.29
N THR A 195 -23.14 18.20 4.27
CA THR A 195 -23.35 17.73 2.90
C THR A 195 -23.10 16.22 2.79
N GLU A 196 -23.96 15.53 2.03
CA GLU A 196 -23.79 14.11 1.71
C GLU A 196 -23.24 13.95 0.30
N GLU A 197 -22.10 13.28 0.17
CA GLU A 197 -21.46 12.95 -1.10
C GLU A 197 -21.49 11.44 -1.34
N TYR A 198 -21.66 11.03 -2.59
CA TYR A 198 -21.77 9.62 -2.97
C TYR A 198 -20.74 9.28 -4.05
N TYR A 199 -19.63 8.69 -3.62
CA TYR A 199 -18.57 8.27 -4.53
C TYR A 199 -18.82 6.83 -4.98
N MET A 200 -18.62 6.56 -6.27
CA MET A 200 -18.78 5.20 -6.80
C MET A 200 -17.66 4.83 -7.77
N THR A 201 -17.56 3.54 -8.00
CA THR A 201 -16.73 2.94 -9.06
C THR A 201 -17.44 1.69 -9.56
N THR A 202 -17.24 1.36 -10.81
CA THR A 202 -17.72 0.09 -11.38
C THR A 202 -16.64 -0.99 -11.34
N ARG A 203 -17.06 -2.23 -11.56
CA ARG A 203 -16.18 -3.38 -11.76
C ARG A 203 -15.22 -3.16 -12.94
N ASP A 204 -15.70 -2.59 -14.04
CA ASP A 204 -14.88 -2.36 -15.24
C ASP A 204 -13.77 -1.32 -15.01
N GLU A 205 -13.98 -0.33 -14.14
CA GLU A 205 -12.93 0.62 -13.74
C GLU A 205 -11.71 -0.08 -13.08
N VAL A 206 -11.86 -1.31 -12.60
CA VAL A 206 -10.75 -2.12 -12.04
C VAL A 206 -9.82 -2.66 -13.14
N LYS A 207 -10.24 -2.65 -14.42
CA LYS A 207 -9.41 -3.13 -15.54
C LYS A 207 -8.03 -2.47 -15.54
N ALA A 208 -7.96 -1.15 -15.32
CA ALA A 208 -6.69 -0.42 -15.23
C ALA A 208 -5.75 -0.97 -14.14
N ASN A 209 -6.28 -1.42 -13.00
CA ASN A 209 -5.47 -2.03 -11.93
C ASN A 209 -4.94 -3.42 -12.32
N LEU A 210 -5.76 -4.22 -13.02
CA LEU A 210 -5.36 -5.54 -13.51
C LEU A 210 -4.29 -5.42 -14.62
N MET A 211 -4.48 -4.48 -15.54
CA MET A 211 -3.51 -4.20 -16.61
C MET A 211 -2.16 -3.78 -16.03
N ALA A 212 -2.13 -2.88 -15.05
CA ALA A 212 -0.90 -2.50 -14.36
C ALA A 212 -0.25 -3.70 -13.64
N HIS A 213 -1.05 -4.58 -13.02
CA HIS A 213 -0.57 -5.82 -12.41
C HIS A 213 0.10 -6.74 -13.43
N MET A 214 -0.53 -6.97 -14.58
CA MET A 214 0.03 -7.78 -15.66
C MET A 214 1.33 -7.18 -16.21
N SER A 215 1.36 -5.87 -16.49
CA SER A 215 2.57 -5.19 -16.97
C SER A 215 3.75 -5.32 -16.00
N ASN A 216 3.48 -5.19 -14.69
CA ASN A 216 4.51 -5.35 -13.67
C ASN A 216 5.08 -6.77 -13.61
N ASN A 217 4.22 -7.79 -13.73
CA ASN A 217 4.68 -9.18 -13.73
C ASN A 217 5.48 -9.53 -14.99
N MET A 218 5.15 -8.92 -16.13
CA MET A 218 5.92 -9.05 -17.37
C MET A 218 7.20 -8.21 -17.40
N MET A 219 7.51 -7.41 -16.37
CA MET A 219 8.63 -6.45 -16.42
C MET A 219 9.97 -7.10 -16.80
N ASN A 220 10.25 -8.29 -16.26
CA ASN A 220 11.50 -9.03 -16.50
C ASN A 220 11.36 -10.17 -17.51
N GLU A 221 10.18 -10.37 -18.09
CA GLU A 221 9.94 -11.41 -19.07
C GLU A 221 10.69 -11.13 -20.39
N THR A 222 11.27 -12.17 -20.97
CA THR A 222 12.04 -12.12 -22.24
C THR A 222 11.37 -12.91 -23.37
N PHE A 223 10.34 -13.70 -23.08
CA PHE A 223 9.62 -14.56 -24.03
C PHE A 223 10.56 -15.49 -24.83
N GLY A 224 11.63 -15.94 -24.17
CA GLY A 224 12.67 -16.78 -24.77
C GLY A 224 13.59 -16.06 -25.77
N LEU A 225 13.45 -14.74 -25.96
CA LEU A 225 14.25 -13.95 -26.91
C LEU A 225 15.65 -13.63 -26.38
N ALA A 226 15.85 -13.71 -25.07
CA ALA A 226 17.13 -13.50 -24.40
C ALA A 226 17.22 -14.36 -23.13
N SER A 227 18.45 -14.71 -22.71
CA SER A 227 18.69 -15.42 -21.44
C SER A 227 18.37 -14.58 -20.20
N ASP A 228 18.52 -13.27 -20.32
CA ASP A 228 18.20 -12.28 -19.28
C ASP A 228 17.87 -10.94 -19.98
N ARG A 229 16.89 -10.19 -19.47
CA ARG A 229 16.56 -8.83 -19.92
C ARG A 229 17.79 -7.91 -19.92
N TYR A 230 18.68 -8.04 -18.94
CA TYR A 230 19.89 -7.22 -18.82
C TYR A 230 20.97 -7.58 -19.85
N LYS A 231 20.87 -8.76 -20.48
CA LYS A 231 21.80 -9.23 -21.52
C LYS A 231 21.24 -9.08 -22.94
N ALA A 232 19.99 -8.62 -23.07
CA ALA A 232 19.36 -8.42 -24.37
C ALA A 232 20.03 -7.27 -25.13
N ASN A 233 20.36 -7.51 -26.41
CA ASN A 233 20.75 -6.44 -27.33
C ASN A 233 19.54 -5.57 -27.72
N GLN A 234 19.75 -4.45 -28.41
CA GLN A 234 18.67 -3.51 -28.72
C GLN A 234 17.55 -4.15 -29.54
N ALA A 235 17.88 -4.91 -30.59
CA ALA A 235 16.88 -5.60 -31.42
C ALA A 235 16.05 -6.64 -30.64
N GLN A 236 16.66 -7.31 -29.65
CA GLN A 236 15.93 -8.21 -28.74
C GLN A 236 15.00 -7.42 -27.81
N LYS A 237 15.44 -6.28 -27.26
CA LYS A 237 14.60 -5.43 -26.41
C LYS A 237 13.38 -4.92 -27.17
N ASP A 238 13.56 -4.45 -28.40
CA ASP A 238 12.46 -3.93 -29.22
C ASP A 238 11.41 -5.01 -29.47
N LYS A 239 11.84 -6.25 -29.79
CA LYS A 239 10.93 -7.40 -29.96
C LYS A 239 10.25 -7.83 -28.65
N ILE A 240 10.95 -7.75 -27.52
CA ILE A 240 10.37 -8.03 -26.20
C ILE A 240 9.27 -7.00 -25.90
N ASP A 241 9.54 -5.72 -26.13
CA ASP A 241 8.59 -4.65 -25.87
C ASP A 241 7.39 -4.71 -26.82
N GLU A 242 7.59 -5.11 -28.08
CA GLU A 242 6.51 -5.38 -29.03
C GLU A 242 5.60 -6.51 -28.55
N LYS A 243 6.16 -7.64 -28.10
CA LYS A 243 5.38 -8.74 -27.51
C LYS A 243 4.60 -8.31 -26.26
N LYS A 244 5.20 -7.50 -25.38
CA LYS A 244 4.49 -6.96 -24.20
C LYS A 244 3.32 -6.10 -24.63
N LYS A 245 3.51 -5.21 -25.61
CA LYS A 245 2.45 -4.35 -26.16
C LYS A 245 1.34 -5.18 -26.79
N GLU A 246 1.67 -6.23 -27.55
CA GLU A 246 0.68 -7.13 -28.14
C GLU A 246 -0.23 -7.76 -27.09
N ILE A 247 0.36 -8.34 -26.03
CA ILE A 247 -0.38 -8.95 -24.91
C ILE A 247 -1.27 -7.91 -24.22
N ILE A 248 -0.73 -6.71 -23.92
CA ILE A 248 -1.45 -5.64 -23.25
C ILE A 248 -2.58 -5.09 -24.12
N ASN A 249 -2.37 -4.91 -25.42
CA ASN A 249 -3.40 -4.43 -26.34
C ASN A 249 -4.53 -5.46 -26.50
N ARG A 250 -4.19 -6.76 -26.55
CA ARG A 250 -5.21 -7.83 -26.57
C ARG A 250 -6.06 -7.80 -25.30
N ALA A 251 -5.43 -7.68 -24.13
CA ALA A 251 -6.15 -7.59 -22.87
C ALA A 251 -6.98 -6.29 -22.75
N ASP A 252 -6.50 -5.15 -23.27
CA ASP A 252 -7.24 -3.90 -23.21
C ASP A 252 -8.54 -3.93 -24.03
N ALA A 253 -8.60 -4.72 -25.10
CA ALA A 253 -9.80 -4.91 -25.90
C ALA A 253 -10.89 -5.78 -25.21
N MET A 254 -10.59 -6.35 -24.05
CA MET A 254 -11.48 -7.24 -23.30
C MET A 254 -12.03 -6.54 -22.04
N THR A 255 -13.15 -7.06 -21.54
CA THR A 255 -13.66 -6.75 -20.20
C THR A 255 -12.76 -7.37 -19.13
N ILE A 256 -12.87 -6.88 -17.89
CA ILE A 256 -12.09 -7.45 -16.78
C ILE A 256 -12.38 -8.95 -16.57
N ASP A 257 -13.63 -9.37 -16.78
CA ASP A 257 -14.00 -10.76 -16.55
C ASP A 257 -13.46 -11.68 -17.65
N GLU A 258 -13.48 -11.24 -18.91
CA GLU A 258 -12.87 -11.97 -20.04
C GLU A 258 -11.35 -12.12 -19.86
N ILE A 259 -10.64 -11.08 -19.41
CA ILE A 259 -9.19 -11.16 -19.14
C ILE A 259 -8.90 -12.23 -18.07
N LEU A 260 -9.73 -12.30 -17.03
CA LEU A 260 -9.54 -13.22 -15.91
C LEU A 260 -9.87 -14.68 -16.26
N ASP A 261 -10.71 -14.90 -17.27
CA ASP A 261 -11.10 -16.22 -17.76
C ASP A 261 -10.20 -16.72 -18.91
N GLU A 262 -9.43 -15.83 -19.54
CA GLU A 262 -8.49 -16.14 -20.62
C GLU A 262 -7.20 -16.80 -20.10
N LYS A 263 -6.92 -18.01 -20.57
CA LYS A 263 -5.77 -18.82 -20.11
C LYS A 263 -4.43 -18.22 -20.52
N ASP A 264 -4.38 -17.54 -21.67
CA ASP A 264 -3.15 -16.92 -22.18
C ASP A 264 -2.58 -15.85 -21.20
N PHE A 265 -3.43 -15.27 -20.35
CA PHE A 265 -3.02 -14.26 -19.37
C PHE A 265 -2.69 -14.82 -17.98
N GLU A 266 -2.98 -16.11 -17.74
CA GLU A 266 -2.77 -16.78 -16.47
C GLU A 266 -1.35 -16.59 -15.89
N PRO A 267 -0.27 -16.68 -16.69
CA PRO A 267 1.11 -16.50 -16.19
C PRO A 267 1.37 -15.11 -15.60
N TRP A 268 0.59 -14.11 -16.01
CA TRP A 268 0.78 -12.70 -15.64
C TRP A 268 -0.19 -12.23 -14.56
N ILE A 269 -1.11 -13.08 -14.12
CA ILE A 269 -2.16 -12.75 -13.16
C ILE A 269 -2.02 -13.62 -11.92
N SER A 270 -1.88 -12.98 -10.76
CA SER A 270 -1.64 -13.70 -9.51
C SER A 270 -2.90 -14.46 -9.06
N PRO A 271 -2.77 -15.57 -8.31
CA PRO A 271 -3.89 -16.40 -7.89
C PRO A 271 -5.04 -15.64 -7.22
N ALA A 272 -4.74 -14.61 -6.43
CA ALA A 272 -5.74 -13.78 -5.75
C ALA A 272 -6.73 -13.05 -6.67
N TRP A 273 -6.44 -12.93 -7.97
CA TRP A 273 -7.37 -12.39 -8.97
C TRP A 273 -8.16 -13.48 -9.69
N ARG A 274 -7.67 -14.73 -9.70
CA ARG A 274 -8.21 -15.83 -10.54
C ARG A 274 -9.01 -16.83 -9.75
N GLU A 275 -8.59 -17.15 -8.54
CA GLU A 275 -9.24 -18.17 -7.74
C GLU A 275 -10.69 -17.78 -7.40
N PRO A 276 -11.68 -18.66 -7.63
CA PRO A 276 -13.10 -18.30 -7.50
C PRO A 276 -13.47 -17.71 -6.14
N HIS A 277 -12.82 -18.19 -5.07
CA HIS A 277 -13.12 -17.78 -3.70
C HIS A 277 -12.46 -16.43 -3.31
N SER A 278 -11.50 -15.91 -4.08
CA SER A 278 -10.76 -14.68 -3.76
C SER A 278 -10.86 -13.58 -4.82
N ARG A 279 -11.18 -13.92 -6.08
CA ARG A 279 -11.35 -12.99 -7.21
C ARG A 279 -12.27 -11.82 -6.90
N ASP A 280 -13.49 -12.10 -6.40
CA ASP A 280 -14.47 -11.04 -6.14
C ASP A 280 -14.06 -10.14 -4.98
N LEU A 281 -13.41 -10.69 -3.94
CA LEU A 281 -12.85 -9.90 -2.85
C LEU A 281 -11.72 -8.98 -3.34
N MET A 282 -10.88 -9.47 -4.25
CA MET A 282 -9.81 -8.68 -4.87
C MET A 282 -10.37 -7.51 -5.68
N ILE A 283 -11.38 -7.77 -6.51
CA ILE A 283 -12.03 -6.77 -7.35
C ILE A 283 -12.73 -5.72 -6.48
N VAL A 284 -13.49 -6.14 -5.45
CA VAL A 284 -14.11 -5.24 -4.47
C VAL A 284 -13.06 -4.39 -3.76
N ARG A 285 -11.93 -4.96 -3.36
CA ARG A 285 -10.83 -4.21 -2.75
C ARG A 285 -10.28 -3.13 -3.69
N LYS A 286 -10.08 -3.44 -4.96
CA LYS A 286 -9.60 -2.46 -5.94
C LYS A 286 -10.64 -1.38 -6.24
N MET A 287 -11.93 -1.74 -6.30
CA MET A 287 -13.02 -0.78 -6.37
C MET A 287 -12.96 0.20 -5.19
N ARG A 288 -12.92 -0.30 -3.95
CA ARG A 288 -12.81 0.54 -2.74
C ARG A 288 -11.60 1.47 -2.79
N ASN A 289 -10.43 0.95 -3.17
CA ASN A 289 -9.22 1.76 -3.31
C ASN A 289 -9.35 2.86 -4.37
N ASN A 290 -9.96 2.56 -5.52
CA ASN A 290 -10.17 3.55 -6.58
C ASN A 290 -11.12 4.66 -6.11
N ILE A 291 -12.15 4.34 -5.32
CA ILE A 291 -13.01 5.35 -4.69
C ILE A 291 -12.22 6.22 -3.71
N VAL A 292 -11.52 5.61 -2.76
CA VAL A 292 -10.76 6.35 -1.75
C VAL A 292 -9.76 7.32 -2.40
N LYS A 293 -9.13 6.94 -3.51
CA LYS A 293 -8.23 7.81 -4.27
C LYS A 293 -8.90 9.08 -4.80
N LYS A 294 -10.19 9.02 -5.18
CA LYS A 294 -10.96 10.17 -5.70
C LYS A 294 -11.26 11.22 -4.63
N ILE A 295 -11.21 10.85 -3.34
CA ILE A 295 -11.54 11.76 -2.24
C ILE A 295 -10.27 12.48 -1.79
N PRO A 296 -10.23 13.83 -1.77
CA PRO A 296 -9.08 14.58 -1.29
C PRO A 296 -8.76 14.26 0.18
N LYS A 297 -7.48 14.40 0.55
CA LYS A 297 -7.03 14.21 1.92
C LYS A 297 -6.47 15.51 2.46
N ASP A 298 -6.78 15.79 3.71
CA ASP A 298 -6.17 16.84 4.51
C ASP A 298 -5.40 16.18 5.66
N PHE A 299 -4.08 16.24 5.56
CA PHE A 299 -3.18 15.67 6.56
C PHE A 299 -2.81 16.66 7.66
N GLY A 300 -3.23 17.93 7.58
CA GLY A 300 -2.89 18.98 8.55
C GLY A 300 -1.42 19.40 8.60
N SER A 301 -0.50 18.70 7.93
CA SER A 301 0.91 19.08 7.79
C SER A 301 1.48 18.72 6.41
N GLY A 302 2.36 19.59 5.91
CA GLY A 302 3.06 19.35 4.64
C GLY A 302 3.98 18.13 4.67
N PHE A 303 4.52 17.78 5.85
CA PHE A 303 5.30 16.56 6.03
C PHE A 303 4.44 15.31 5.80
N GLN A 304 3.29 15.20 6.46
CA GLN A 304 2.41 14.03 6.30
C GLN A 304 1.86 13.92 4.86
N ALA A 305 1.56 15.05 4.21
CA ALA A 305 1.21 15.06 2.79
C ALA A 305 2.35 14.50 1.92
N SER A 306 3.58 14.99 2.10
CA SER A 306 4.75 14.50 1.34
C SER A 306 5.04 13.01 1.55
N VAL A 307 4.70 12.47 2.73
CA VAL A 307 4.84 11.06 3.08
C VAL A 307 3.77 10.20 2.40
N TYR A 308 2.57 10.74 2.19
CA TYR A 308 1.50 10.05 1.47
C TYR A 308 1.73 10.01 -0.05
N ASP A 309 2.34 11.05 -0.60
CA ASP A 309 2.57 11.19 -2.05
C ASP A 309 3.80 10.40 -2.58
N GLN A 310 4.59 9.79 -1.68
CA GLN A 310 5.74 8.93 -1.99
C GLN A 310 5.32 7.49 -2.30
#